data_AF-A0A378F519-F1
#
_entry.id   AF-A0A378F519-F1
#
_cell.length_a   1.000
_cell.length_b   1.000
_cell.length_c   1.000
_cell.angle_alpha   90.00
_cell.angle_beta   90.00
_cell.angle_gamma   90.00
#
_symmetry.space_group_name_H-M   'P 1'
#
loop_
_entity.id
_entity.type
_entity.pdbx_description
1 polymer ?
#
loop_
_entity_poly.entity_id
_entity_poly.type
_entity_poly.pdbx_seq_one_letter_code
_entity_poly.pdbx_strand_id
1 'polypeptide(L)'
;MVCCSSKARFLFIAAFREWFSPHLFAELRGCSDEQGQSPFWDALGHHFFDIPFADADRLTGTGMKTFIAELMPAYPIYISLLPEAARGVIGQVHPNTGPGAGDLEKEGFSWRGSVDIFDAGPVLEADTDQIRAVRDSQRLPVRQLMGDLPAPTLVANGQFDNFRALLVAHEEQVSLDSAALDALQVSETDRVFTVTLNPEDNRSWR
;
A
#
# COMPACT_ATOMS: atom_id res chain seq x y z
N MET A 1 11.48 9.84 -0.94
CA MET A 1 11.72 8.63 -1.76
C MET A 1 10.34 8.03 -2.01
N VAL A 2 9.81 8.18 -3.23
CA VAL A 2 8.45 7.70 -3.59
C VAL A 2 8.52 6.19 -3.76
N CYS A 3 7.67 5.44 -3.07
CA CYS A 3 7.77 3.97 -3.09
C CYS A 3 7.28 3.38 -4.42
N CYS A 4 8.18 3.21 -5.37
CA CYS A 4 7.92 2.59 -6.68
C CYS A 4 7.30 1.18 -6.54
N SER A 5 7.66 0.45 -5.47
CA SER A 5 7.15 -0.89 -5.18
C SER A 5 5.65 -0.92 -4.86
N SER A 6 5.10 0.13 -4.22
CA SER A 6 3.66 0.21 -3.95
C SER A 6 2.85 0.44 -5.23
N LYS A 7 3.30 1.35 -6.09
CA LYS A 7 2.57 1.70 -7.31
C LYS A 7 2.66 0.60 -8.38
N ALA A 8 3.74 -0.18 -8.42
CA ALA A 8 3.83 -1.37 -9.28
C ALA A 8 2.74 -2.40 -8.95
N ARG A 9 2.37 -2.56 -7.67
CA ARG A 9 1.26 -3.44 -7.25
C ARG A 9 -0.09 -2.93 -7.75
N PHE A 10 -0.32 -1.61 -7.73
CA PHE A 10 -1.53 -1.03 -8.30
C PHE A 10 -1.59 -1.20 -9.82
N LEU A 11 -0.46 -1.14 -10.52
CA LEU A 11 -0.40 -1.46 -11.95
C LEU A 11 -0.73 -2.92 -12.24
N PHE A 12 -0.27 -3.85 -11.39
CA PHE A 12 -0.68 -5.26 -11.46
C PHE A 12 -2.20 -5.40 -11.29
N ILE A 13 -2.76 -4.74 -10.28
CA ILE A 13 -4.21 -4.74 -10.02
C ILE A 13 -4.98 -4.18 -11.21
N ALA A 14 -4.50 -3.10 -11.83
CA ALA A 14 -5.10 -2.53 -13.02
C ALA A 14 -5.07 -3.50 -14.21
N ALA A 15 -3.96 -4.23 -14.38
CA ALA A 15 -3.77 -5.19 -15.47
C ALA A 15 -4.69 -6.41 -15.36
N PHE A 16 -5.06 -6.80 -14.14
CA PHE A 16 -5.84 -8.02 -13.85
C PHE A 16 -7.04 -7.70 -12.95
N ARG A 17 -7.74 -6.60 -13.24
CA ARG A 17 -8.72 -5.98 -12.36
C ARG A 17 -9.82 -6.93 -11.90
N GLU A 18 -10.24 -7.86 -12.76
CA GLU A 18 -11.27 -8.86 -12.49
C GLU A 18 -10.90 -9.89 -11.40
N TRP A 19 -9.63 -9.97 -11.03
CA TRP A 19 -9.10 -10.88 -10.00
C TRP A 19 -9.08 -10.24 -8.61
N PHE A 20 -9.36 -8.93 -8.53
CA PHE A 20 -9.28 -8.17 -7.30
C PHE A 20 -10.65 -7.67 -6.82
N SER A 21 -10.80 -7.60 -5.50
CA SER A 21 -11.95 -7.01 -4.81
C SER A 21 -12.22 -5.58 -5.31
N PRO A 22 -13.47 -5.09 -5.31
CA PRO A 22 -13.77 -3.67 -5.53
C PRO A 22 -13.18 -2.76 -4.44
N HIS A 23 -12.88 -3.28 -3.25
CA HIS A 23 -12.30 -2.52 -2.14
C HIS A 23 -10.95 -3.12 -1.71
N LEU A 24 -9.94 -2.27 -1.55
CA LEU A 24 -8.63 -2.64 -1.00
C LEU A 24 -8.42 -2.03 0.38
N PHE A 25 -7.71 -2.79 1.20
CA PHE A 25 -7.31 -2.41 2.54
C PHE A 25 -5.79 -2.45 2.67
N ALA A 26 -5.25 -1.52 3.44
CA ALA A 26 -3.85 -1.48 3.82
C ALA A 26 -3.75 -1.30 5.33
N GLU A 27 -3.37 -2.36 6.04
CA GLU A 27 -3.05 -2.32 7.47
C GLU A 27 -1.68 -1.67 7.65
N LEU A 28 -1.64 -0.60 8.43
CA LEU A 28 -0.40 0.10 8.77
C LEU A 28 -0.04 -0.19 10.23
N ARG A 29 1.23 -0.49 10.46
CA ARG A 29 1.74 -0.75 11.81
C ARG A 29 1.46 0.42 12.75
N GLY A 30 0.86 0.14 13.90
CA GLY A 30 0.56 1.07 14.97
C GLY A 30 1.76 1.42 15.86
N CYS A 31 1.54 2.29 16.83
CA CYS A 31 2.60 2.75 17.72
C CYS A 31 3.06 1.64 18.68
N SER A 32 4.38 1.43 18.71
CA SER A 32 5.10 0.67 19.72
C SER A 32 6.36 1.44 20.10
N ASP A 33 6.82 1.32 21.34
CA ASP A 33 8.08 1.94 21.76
C ASP A 33 9.33 1.13 21.32
N GLU A 34 10.51 1.65 21.65
CA GLU A 34 11.79 1.00 21.34
C GLU A 34 11.99 -0.35 22.03
N GLN A 35 11.23 -0.62 23.10
CA GLN A 35 11.25 -1.88 23.85
C GLN A 35 10.21 -2.87 23.32
N GLY A 36 9.44 -2.49 22.28
CA GLY A 36 8.37 -3.30 21.70
C GLY A 36 7.11 -3.33 22.56
N GLN A 37 6.87 -2.34 23.41
CA GLN A 37 5.62 -2.20 24.17
C GLN A 37 4.61 -1.36 23.38
N SER A 38 3.36 -1.81 23.36
CA SER A 38 2.25 -1.09 22.74
C SER A 38 1.29 -0.61 23.83
N PRO A 39 1.09 0.71 23.99
CA PRO A 39 0.12 1.23 24.96
C PRO A 39 -1.30 0.70 24.74
N PHE A 40 -1.65 0.39 23.49
CA PHE A 40 -2.95 -0.19 23.15
C PHE A 40 -3.05 -1.66 23.57
N TRP A 41 -2.02 -2.46 23.27
CA TRP A 41 -1.97 -3.86 23.68
C TRP A 41 -2.05 -4.02 25.19
N ASP A 42 -1.28 -3.23 25.94
CA ASP A 42 -1.23 -3.31 27.40
C ASP A 42 -2.57 -2.93 28.05
N ALA A 43 -3.30 -2.01 27.42
CA ALA A 43 -4.59 -1.55 27.92
C ALA A 43 -5.77 -2.44 27.51
N LEU A 44 -5.62 -3.27 26.47
CA LEU A 44 -6.71 -4.07 25.95
C LEU A 44 -6.31 -5.53 25.72
N GLY A 45 -5.39 -5.77 24.79
CA GLY A 45 -5.00 -7.12 24.36
C GLY A 45 -4.55 -8.00 25.52
N HIS A 46 -3.70 -7.51 26.42
CA HIS A 46 -3.18 -8.32 27.54
C HIS A 46 -4.28 -8.85 28.49
N HIS A 47 -5.45 -8.22 28.53
CA HIS A 47 -6.58 -8.73 29.33
C HIS A 47 -7.26 -9.96 28.72
N PHE A 48 -7.11 -10.17 27.43
CA PHE A 48 -7.68 -11.31 26.69
C PHE A 48 -6.62 -12.36 26.34
N PHE A 49 -5.33 -11.97 26.36
CA PHE A 49 -4.21 -12.82 25.99
C PHE A 49 -3.10 -12.76 27.05
N ASP A 50 -2.77 -13.91 27.64
CA ASP A 50 -1.67 -14.05 28.58
C ASP A 50 -0.31 -14.19 27.86
N ILE A 51 -0.05 -13.32 26.88
CA ILE A 51 1.22 -13.23 26.14
C ILE A 51 1.68 -11.78 25.97
N PRO A 52 3.00 -11.51 25.96
CA PRO A 52 3.55 -10.20 25.62
C PRO A 52 3.26 -9.77 24.18
N PHE A 53 3.23 -8.46 23.91
CA PHE A 53 3.00 -7.91 22.57
C PHE A 53 3.97 -8.47 21.52
N ALA A 54 5.26 -8.58 21.84
CA ALA A 54 6.26 -9.11 20.91
C ALA A 54 5.96 -10.55 20.45
N ASP A 55 5.37 -11.37 21.34
CA ASP A 55 4.94 -12.72 20.98
C ASP A 55 3.65 -12.71 20.16
N ALA A 56 2.72 -11.82 20.46
CA ALA A 56 1.50 -11.63 19.67
C ALA A 56 1.85 -11.17 18.24
N ASP A 57 2.72 -10.16 18.09
CA ASP A 57 3.20 -9.64 16.80
C ASP A 57 3.95 -10.72 16.00
N ARG A 58 4.73 -11.58 16.68
CA ARG A 58 5.37 -12.73 16.03
C ARG A 58 4.34 -13.76 15.55
N LEU A 59 3.32 -14.07 16.35
CA LEU A 59 2.28 -15.05 16.00
C LEU A 59 1.42 -14.57 14.83
N THR A 60 1.07 -13.28 14.78
CA THR A 60 0.38 -12.67 13.64
C THR A 60 1.24 -12.71 12.38
N GLY A 61 2.54 -12.42 12.50
CA GLY A 61 3.51 -12.53 11.40
C GLY A 61 3.65 -13.95 10.83
N THR A 62 3.40 -14.99 11.63
CA THR A 62 3.40 -16.40 11.19
C THR A 62 2.08 -16.89 10.58
N GLY A 63 1.07 -16.04 10.45
CA GLY A 63 -0.20 -16.35 9.78
C GLY A 63 -1.30 -16.90 10.69
N MET A 64 -1.12 -16.89 12.02
CA MET A 64 -2.12 -17.36 13.00
C MET A 64 -3.16 -16.29 13.39
N LYS A 65 -3.42 -15.29 12.53
CA LYS A 65 -4.33 -14.17 12.82
C LYS A 65 -5.75 -14.64 13.19
N THR A 66 -6.24 -15.73 12.60
CA THR A 66 -7.60 -16.25 12.82
C THR A 66 -7.83 -16.74 14.25
N PHE A 67 -6.83 -17.40 14.86
CA PHE A 67 -6.93 -17.92 16.24
C PHE A 67 -7.06 -16.80 17.26
N ILE A 68 -6.41 -15.67 17.00
CA ILE A 68 -6.41 -14.53 17.91
C ILE A 68 -7.70 -13.70 17.77
N ALA A 69 -8.23 -13.55 16.55
CA ALA A 69 -9.50 -12.85 16.34
C ALA A 69 -10.68 -13.50 17.09
N GLU A 70 -10.69 -14.82 17.24
CA GLU A 70 -11.74 -15.56 17.99
C GLU A 70 -11.71 -15.31 19.50
N LEU A 71 -10.58 -14.85 20.02
CA LEU A 71 -10.37 -14.58 21.45
C LEU A 71 -10.62 -13.10 21.82
N MET A 72 -10.82 -12.24 20.82
CA MET A 72 -11.24 -10.86 21.05
C MET A 72 -12.68 -10.81 21.57
N PRO A 73 -13.01 -9.84 22.44
CA PRO A 73 -14.36 -9.69 22.96
C PRO A 73 -15.37 -9.43 21.84
N ALA A 74 -16.46 -10.21 21.84
CA ALA A 74 -17.56 -10.06 20.88
C ALA A 74 -18.42 -8.79 21.10
N TYR A 75 -18.21 -8.09 22.21
CA TYR A 75 -18.98 -6.91 22.59
C TYR A 75 -18.16 -5.62 22.39
N PRO A 76 -18.81 -4.49 22.07
CA PRO A 76 -18.12 -3.22 21.91
C PRO A 76 -17.35 -2.81 23.17
N ILE A 77 -16.12 -2.33 22.96
CA ILE A 77 -15.29 -1.73 24.00
C ILE A 77 -15.45 -0.21 23.92
N TYR A 78 -15.78 0.41 25.04
CA TYR A 78 -15.85 1.87 25.11
C TYR A 78 -14.45 2.47 25.16
N ILE A 79 -14.04 3.16 24.09
CA ILE A 79 -12.73 3.83 24.03
C ILE A 79 -12.52 4.82 25.18
N SER A 80 -13.59 5.42 25.72
CA SER A 80 -13.53 6.35 26.85
C SER A 80 -13.07 5.71 28.16
N LEU A 81 -13.14 4.39 28.27
CA LEU A 81 -12.68 3.62 29.44
C LEU A 81 -11.20 3.24 29.35
N LEU A 82 -10.57 3.39 28.18
CA LEU A 82 -9.15 3.09 28.01
C LEU A 82 -8.29 4.20 28.64
N PRO A 83 -7.10 3.87 29.15
CA PRO A 83 -6.11 4.85 29.59
C PRO A 83 -5.80 5.88 28.49
N GLU A 84 -5.42 7.10 28.88
CA GLU A 84 -5.08 8.17 27.94
C GLU A 84 -3.98 7.79 26.95
N ALA A 85 -2.94 7.09 27.42
CA ALA A 85 -1.86 6.60 26.58
C ALA A 85 -2.35 5.64 25.47
N ALA A 86 -3.31 4.77 25.79
CA ALA A 86 -3.90 3.85 24.82
C ALA A 86 -4.81 4.57 23.83
N ARG A 87 -5.65 5.51 24.30
CA ARG A 87 -6.51 6.33 23.44
C ARG A 87 -5.71 7.19 22.46
N GLY A 88 -4.58 7.73 22.91
CA GLY A 88 -3.72 8.61 22.12
C GLY A 88 -3.04 7.93 20.94
N VAL A 89 -2.92 6.60 20.96
CA VAL A 89 -2.27 5.83 19.87
C VAL A 89 -3.25 5.20 18.88
N ILE A 90 -4.56 5.27 19.13
CA ILE A 90 -5.57 4.70 18.22
C ILE A 90 -5.54 5.42 16.87
N GLY A 91 -5.36 4.66 15.79
CA GLY A 91 -5.27 5.17 14.43
C GLY A 91 -3.96 5.89 14.13
N GLN A 92 -2.98 5.85 15.05
CA GLN A 92 -1.66 6.44 14.84
C GLN A 92 -0.72 5.42 14.21
N VAL A 93 0.04 5.86 13.21
CA VAL A 93 1.07 5.04 12.58
C VAL A 93 2.36 5.08 13.37
N HIS A 94 3.10 3.96 13.38
CA HIS A 94 4.46 3.93 13.90
C HIS A 94 5.32 5.00 13.17
N PRO A 95 6.25 5.70 13.87
CA PRO A 95 7.10 6.72 13.23
C PRO A 95 7.82 6.24 11.96
N ASN A 96 8.29 4.99 11.96
CA ASN A 96 8.93 4.35 10.80
C ASN A 96 7.97 4.04 9.62
N THR A 97 6.65 4.04 9.84
CA THR A 97 5.62 3.71 8.85
C THR A 97 5.01 4.97 8.21
N GLY A 98 5.20 6.15 8.81
CA GLY A 98 4.60 7.42 8.38
C GLY A 98 4.76 7.75 6.88
N PRO A 99 5.96 7.62 6.28
CA PRO A 99 6.13 7.87 4.84
C PRO A 99 5.27 6.98 3.94
N GLY A 100 5.04 5.73 4.33
CA GLY A 100 4.21 4.79 3.57
C GLY A 100 2.72 5.15 3.60
N ALA A 101 2.23 5.67 4.74
CA ALA A 101 0.85 6.13 4.88
C ALA A 101 0.53 7.28 3.90
N GLY A 102 1.38 8.31 3.90
CA GLY A 102 1.19 9.46 3.01
C GLY A 102 1.28 9.11 1.52
N ASP A 103 2.05 8.09 1.14
CA ASP A 103 2.10 7.59 -0.24
C ASP A 103 0.80 6.89 -0.67
N LEU A 104 0.12 6.19 0.24
CA LEU A 104 -1.18 5.57 -0.01
C LEU A 104 -2.29 6.63 -0.07
N GLU A 105 -2.27 7.62 0.82
CA GLU A 105 -3.24 8.73 0.82
C GLU A 105 -3.21 9.50 -0.50
N LYS A 106 -2.02 9.79 -1.04
CA LYS A 106 -1.86 10.41 -2.37
C LYS A 106 -2.42 9.57 -3.51
N GLU A 107 -2.52 8.25 -3.32
CA GLU A 107 -3.12 7.35 -4.29
C GLU A 107 -4.64 7.21 -4.11
N GLY A 108 -5.23 7.75 -3.04
CA GLY A 108 -6.68 7.76 -2.80
C GLY A 108 -7.13 6.91 -1.60
N PHE A 109 -6.20 6.38 -0.81
CA PHE A 109 -6.55 5.68 0.43
C PHE A 109 -6.95 6.66 1.53
N SER A 110 -7.85 6.23 2.42
CA SER A 110 -8.32 7.04 3.55
C SER A 110 -8.57 6.16 4.77
N TRP A 111 -8.36 6.72 5.96
CA TRP A 111 -8.73 6.06 7.21
C TRP A 111 -10.19 6.35 7.54
N ARG A 112 -10.98 5.30 7.80
CA ARG A 112 -12.42 5.42 8.14
C ARG A 112 -12.78 4.89 9.52
N GLY A 113 -11.80 4.85 10.43
CA GLY A 113 -12.00 4.49 11.83
C GLY A 113 -11.66 3.03 12.17
N SER A 114 -11.32 2.21 11.17
CA SER A 114 -10.86 0.83 11.37
C SER A 114 -9.40 0.81 11.84
N VAL A 115 -9.09 -0.02 12.84
CA VAL A 115 -7.72 -0.17 13.37
C VAL A 115 -7.38 -1.64 13.56
N ASP A 116 -6.09 -1.96 13.55
CA ASP A 116 -5.60 -3.27 13.91
C ASP A 116 -5.91 -3.59 15.38
N ILE A 117 -6.28 -4.84 15.65
CA ILE A 117 -6.75 -5.26 16.98
C ILE A 117 -5.62 -5.42 18.01
N PHE A 118 -4.35 -5.40 17.57
CA PHE A 118 -3.18 -5.57 18.43
C PHE A 118 -2.52 -4.26 18.80
N ASP A 119 -2.21 -3.43 17.80
CA ASP A 119 -1.43 -2.20 17.99
C ASP A 119 -2.21 -0.91 17.72
N ALA A 120 -3.50 -1.03 17.37
CA ALA A 120 -4.38 0.05 16.95
C ALA A 120 -3.85 0.91 15.80
N GLY A 121 -2.96 0.36 14.97
CA GLY A 121 -2.53 0.96 13.72
C GLY A 121 -3.70 1.13 12.75
N PRO A 122 -3.74 2.21 11.97
CA PRO A 122 -4.87 2.49 11.10
C PRO A 122 -4.94 1.50 9.94
N VAL A 123 -6.16 1.08 9.62
CA VAL A 123 -6.47 0.38 8.37
C VAL A 123 -6.95 1.41 7.37
N LEU A 124 -6.14 1.67 6.34
CA LEU A 124 -6.54 2.53 5.25
C LEU A 124 -7.33 1.74 4.21
N GLU A 125 -8.32 2.38 3.60
CA GLU A 125 -9.17 1.76 2.59
C GLU A 125 -9.37 2.67 1.37
N ALA A 126 -9.56 2.05 0.22
CA ALA A 126 -9.87 2.70 -1.04
C ALA A 126 -10.79 1.83 -1.91
N ASP A 127 -11.66 2.49 -2.66
CA ASP A 127 -12.30 1.86 -3.83
C ASP A 127 -11.20 1.64 -4.88
N THR A 128 -11.04 0.40 -5.32
CA THR A 128 -9.92 -0.03 -6.18
C THR A 128 -9.84 0.79 -7.45
N ASP A 129 -10.99 1.10 -8.04
CA ASP A 129 -11.11 1.88 -9.28
C ASP A 129 -10.88 3.39 -9.06
N GLN A 130 -10.83 3.86 -7.80
CA GLN A 130 -10.50 5.24 -7.46
C GLN A 130 -9.03 5.43 -7.09
N ILE A 131 -8.28 4.34 -6.95
CA ILE A 131 -6.84 4.41 -6.72
C ILE A 131 -6.19 5.03 -7.96
N ARG A 132 -5.47 6.15 -7.80
CA ARG A 132 -4.90 6.93 -8.91
C ARG A 132 -4.12 6.06 -9.89
N ALA A 133 -3.19 5.25 -9.39
CA ALA A 133 -2.39 4.36 -10.23
C ALA A 133 -3.20 3.28 -10.95
N VAL A 134 -4.40 2.93 -10.47
CA VAL A 134 -5.33 2.03 -11.18
C VAL A 134 -6.11 2.83 -12.22
N ARG A 135 -6.80 3.89 -11.78
CA ARG A 135 -7.69 4.74 -12.57
C ARG A 135 -6.99 5.39 -13.76
N ASP A 136 -5.81 5.93 -13.51
CA ASP A 136 -5.06 6.73 -14.49
C ASP A 136 -4.06 5.87 -15.29
N SER A 137 -4.00 4.56 -15.02
CA SER A 137 -3.17 3.66 -15.82
C SER A 137 -3.68 3.53 -17.25
N GLN A 138 -2.75 3.42 -18.20
CA GLN A 138 -3.05 3.28 -19.61
C GLN A 138 -2.43 2.02 -20.18
N ARG A 139 -3.15 1.37 -21.10
CA ARG A 139 -2.63 0.21 -21.84
C ARG A 139 -2.20 0.63 -23.24
N LEU A 140 -0.91 0.89 -23.41
CA LEU A 140 -0.34 1.49 -24.62
C LEU A 140 0.59 0.52 -25.36
N PRO A 141 0.68 0.58 -26.71
CA PRO A 141 1.72 -0.11 -27.46
C PRO A 141 3.11 0.40 -27.05
N VAL A 142 4.08 -0.51 -26.91
CA VAL A 142 5.46 -0.19 -26.50
C VAL A 142 6.08 0.89 -27.38
N ARG A 143 5.86 0.84 -28.71
CA ARG A 143 6.35 1.87 -29.66
C ARG A 143 5.98 3.32 -29.31
N GLN A 144 4.91 3.54 -28.53
CA GLN A 144 4.52 4.90 -28.09
C GLN A 144 5.36 5.42 -26.91
N LEU A 145 6.14 4.55 -26.29
CA LEU A 145 6.97 4.85 -25.11
C LEU A 145 8.48 4.81 -25.43
N MET A 146 8.83 4.61 -26.70
CA MET A 146 10.22 4.62 -27.19
C MET A 146 10.77 6.04 -27.43
N GLY A 147 9.93 7.08 -27.28
CA GLY A 147 10.34 8.48 -27.28
C GLY A 147 10.53 9.05 -25.88
N ASP A 148 10.86 10.33 -25.80
CA ASP A 148 11.00 11.04 -24.52
C ASP A 148 9.66 11.05 -23.77
N LEU A 149 9.67 10.52 -22.54
CA LEU A 149 8.53 10.57 -21.64
C LEU A 149 8.55 11.88 -20.84
N PRO A 150 7.43 12.60 -20.71
CA PRO A 150 7.41 13.93 -20.07
C PRO A 150 7.61 13.88 -18.55
N ALA A 151 7.49 12.71 -17.93
CA ALA A 151 7.63 12.50 -16.50
C ALA A 151 8.10 11.06 -16.22
N PRO A 152 8.71 10.82 -15.04
CA PRO A 152 9.02 9.47 -14.58
C PRO A 152 7.78 8.59 -14.61
N THR A 153 7.85 7.46 -15.30
CA THR A 153 6.69 6.62 -15.62
C THR A 153 6.98 5.18 -15.23
N LEU A 154 6.07 4.58 -14.46
CA LEU A 154 6.07 3.14 -14.23
C LEU A 154 5.48 2.45 -15.44
N VAL A 155 6.18 1.44 -15.93
CA VAL A 155 5.77 0.60 -17.05
C VAL A 155 5.77 -0.83 -16.58
N ALA A 156 4.68 -1.56 -16.83
CA ALA A 156 4.58 -2.98 -16.53
C ALA A 156 4.11 -3.78 -17.74
N ASN A 157 4.61 -5.01 -17.83
CA ASN A 157 4.07 -5.97 -18.79
C ASN A 157 2.65 -6.41 -18.36
N GLY A 158 1.88 -6.94 -19.30
CA GLY A 158 0.54 -7.48 -19.04
C GLY A 158 0.53 -8.98 -18.77
N GLN A 159 1.63 -9.55 -18.26
CA GLN A 159 1.78 -11.00 -18.08
C GLN A 159 1.58 -11.38 -16.62
N PHE A 160 0.60 -12.25 -16.33
CA PHE A 160 0.25 -12.59 -14.94
C PHE A 160 1.35 -13.38 -14.24
N ASP A 161 1.71 -14.57 -14.75
CA ASP A 161 2.70 -15.48 -14.14
C ASP A 161 4.12 -14.91 -14.15
N ASN A 162 4.37 -13.96 -15.05
CA ASN A 162 5.68 -13.41 -15.31
C ASN A 162 5.65 -11.87 -15.28
N PHE A 163 4.92 -11.34 -14.32
CA PHE A 163 4.78 -9.89 -14.19
C PHE A 163 6.12 -9.20 -14.00
N ARG A 164 6.33 -8.12 -14.73
CA ARG A 164 7.51 -7.25 -14.64
C ARG A 164 7.06 -5.81 -14.68
N ALA A 165 7.67 -4.98 -13.84
CA ALA A 165 7.48 -3.55 -13.85
C ALA A 165 8.83 -2.85 -13.66
N LEU A 166 9.03 -1.74 -14.36
CA LEU A 166 10.20 -0.88 -14.22
C LEU A 166 9.78 0.59 -14.14
N LEU A 167 10.64 1.41 -13.58
CA LEU A 167 10.52 2.87 -13.62
C LEU A 167 11.40 3.39 -14.76
N VAL A 168 10.79 4.06 -15.72
CA VAL A 168 11.49 4.85 -16.72
C VAL A 168 11.64 6.27 -16.16
N ALA A 169 12.86 6.66 -15.82
CA ALA A 169 13.16 7.97 -15.23
C ALA A 169 13.54 9.00 -16.31
N HIS A 170 13.33 10.28 -16.02
CA HIS A 170 13.47 11.38 -17.00
C HIS A 170 14.92 11.88 -17.20
N GLU A 171 15.93 11.37 -16.48
CA GLU A 171 17.28 11.94 -16.58
C GLU A 171 17.99 11.45 -17.86
N GLU A 172 18.11 12.37 -18.83
CA GLU A 172 18.88 12.29 -20.08
C GLU A 172 18.45 11.19 -21.09
N GLN A 173 17.24 11.34 -21.67
CA GLN A 173 16.76 10.53 -22.81
C GLN A 173 16.62 9.03 -22.55
N VAL A 174 16.18 8.65 -21.35
CA VAL A 174 15.81 7.25 -21.09
C VAL A 174 14.41 7.00 -21.63
N SER A 175 14.34 6.58 -22.88
CA SER A 175 13.16 5.92 -23.44
C SER A 175 13.17 4.43 -23.09
N LEU A 176 12.11 3.69 -23.47
CA LEU A 176 12.18 2.23 -23.50
C LEU A 176 13.19 1.77 -24.56
N ASP A 177 14.44 1.64 -24.13
CA ASP A 177 15.53 1.08 -24.90
C ASP A 177 15.47 -0.46 -24.94
N SER A 178 16.38 -1.08 -25.70
CA SER A 178 16.42 -2.55 -25.81
C SER A 178 16.58 -3.23 -24.45
N ALA A 179 17.34 -2.63 -23.52
CA ALA A 179 17.55 -3.20 -22.19
C ALA A 179 16.26 -3.20 -21.36
N ALA A 180 15.47 -2.12 -21.45
CA ALA A 180 14.16 -2.02 -20.80
C ALA A 180 13.14 -3.01 -21.38
N LEU A 181 13.15 -3.23 -22.70
CA LEU A 181 12.31 -4.24 -23.37
C LEU A 181 12.66 -5.66 -22.91
N ASP A 182 13.96 -5.98 -22.87
CA ASP A 182 14.45 -7.28 -22.39
C ASP A 182 14.08 -7.50 -20.92
N ALA A 183 14.20 -6.47 -20.07
CA ALA A 183 13.84 -6.53 -18.66
C ALA A 183 12.32 -6.73 -18.44
N LEU A 184 11.48 -6.12 -19.28
CA LEU A 184 10.03 -6.31 -19.25
C LEU A 184 9.57 -7.61 -19.94
N GLN A 185 10.45 -8.21 -20.75
CA GLN A 185 10.16 -9.35 -21.62
C GLN A 185 9.00 -9.07 -22.59
N VAL A 186 9.10 -7.94 -23.30
CA VAL A 186 8.12 -7.48 -24.29
C VAL A 186 8.84 -7.05 -25.57
N SER A 187 8.11 -7.09 -26.69
CA SER A 187 8.52 -6.56 -27.98
C SER A 187 7.93 -5.18 -28.25
N GLU A 188 8.43 -4.47 -29.26
CA GLU A 188 7.87 -3.17 -29.70
C GLU A 188 6.38 -3.24 -30.12
N THR A 189 5.91 -4.43 -30.46
CA THR A 189 4.52 -4.69 -30.88
C THR A 189 3.57 -4.98 -29.73
N ASP A 190 4.11 -5.28 -28.55
CA ASP A 190 3.31 -5.60 -27.37
C ASP A 190 2.66 -4.36 -26.75
N ARG A 191 1.68 -4.61 -25.89
CA ARG A 191 1.02 -3.57 -25.09
C ARG A 191 1.40 -3.71 -23.63
N VAL A 192 1.78 -2.60 -23.02
CA VAL A 192 2.19 -2.48 -21.63
C VAL A 192 1.23 -1.57 -20.87
N PHE A 193 1.18 -1.73 -19.56
CA PHE A 193 0.47 -0.83 -18.66
C PHE A 193 1.42 0.26 -18.18
N THR A 194 0.97 1.50 -18.18
CA THR A 194 1.79 2.64 -17.76
C THR A 194 1.04 3.58 -16.84
N VAL A 195 1.77 4.23 -15.94
CA VAL A 195 1.27 5.38 -15.18
C VAL A 195 2.43 6.27 -14.75
N THR A 196 2.20 7.58 -14.68
CA THR A 196 3.18 8.51 -14.12
C THR A 196 3.43 8.21 -12.64
N LEU A 197 4.71 8.27 -12.22
CA LEU A 197 5.13 7.93 -10.86
C LEU A 197 4.45 8.84 -9.83
N ASN A 198 4.35 10.13 -10.15
CA ASN A 198 3.66 11.13 -9.36
C ASN A 198 2.42 11.61 -10.13
N PRO A 199 1.36 12.06 -9.44
CA PRO A 199 0.31 12.81 -10.09
C PRO A 199 0.95 13.97 -10.87
N GLU A 200 0.50 14.21 -12.09
CA GLU A 200 0.91 15.41 -12.80
C GLU A 200 0.47 16.61 -11.95
N ASP A 201 1.40 17.52 -11.64
CA ASP A 201 1.01 18.85 -11.19
C ASP A 201 0.05 19.35 -12.26
N ASN A 202 -1.20 19.55 -11.87
CA ASN A 202 -2.26 19.94 -12.77
C ASN A 202 -1.93 21.33 -13.35
N ARG A 203 -1.06 21.38 -14.37
CA ARG A 203 -0.79 22.56 -15.18
C ARG A 203 -1.92 22.67 -16.18
N SER A 204 -3.10 22.97 -15.64
CA SER A 204 -4.25 23.31 -16.46
C SER A 204 -5.08 24.41 -15.75
N TRP A 205 -4.72 25.65 -16.13
CA TRP A 205 -5.52 26.89 -16.22
C TRP A 205 -5.74 27.78 -14.98
N ARG A 206 -4.88 28.80 -14.87
CA ARG A 206 -5.28 30.21 -14.73
C ARG A 206 -4.64 31.03 -15.85
#